data_AF-A0A5N3UYP6-F1
#
_entry.id   AF-A0A5N3UYP6-F1
#
_cell.length_a   1.000
_cell.length_b   1.000
_cell.length_c   1.000
_cell.angle_alpha   90.00
_cell.angle_beta   90.00
_cell.angle_gamma   90.00
#
_symmetry.space_group_name_H-M   'P 1'
#
loop_
_entity.id
_entity.type
_entity.pdbx_description
1 polymer ?
#
loop_
_entity_poly.entity_id
_entity_poly.type
_entity_poly.pdbx_seq_one_letter_code
_entity_poly.pdbx_strand_id
1 'polypeptide(L)'
;GISSLFSSLKVVRLLRLGRVARKLDHYIEYGAAVLVLLVCVFGLAAHWMACIWYSIGDYEIFDEDTKTIRNNSWLYQLAMDIGTPYQFNGSGSGKWEGGPSKNSVYISSLYFTMTSLTSVGFGNIAPSTDIEKIFAVAIMMIGCKYHRKYTRPSVSMDFASLPSTNHGLKILKRENSRKFMNLKFATCRQLFT
;
A
#
# COMPACT_ATOMS: atom_id res chain seq x y z
N GLY A 1 -1.75 -10.33 -14.32
CA GLY A 1 -1.96 -10.14 -12.87
C GLY A 1 -1.44 -11.28 -12.01
N ILE A 2 -1.90 -12.51 -12.23
CA ILE A 2 -1.69 -13.66 -11.30
C ILE A 2 -0.25 -14.17 -11.17
N SER A 3 0.56 -14.19 -12.24
CA SER A 3 1.93 -14.72 -12.21
C SER A 3 2.87 -13.94 -11.26
N SER A 4 2.68 -12.63 -11.13
CA SER A 4 3.44 -11.79 -10.19
C SER A 4 3.07 -12.09 -8.73
N LEU A 5 1.78 -12.27 -8.44
CA LEU A 5 1.29 -12.65 -7.10
C LEU A 5 1.85 -14.00 -6.65
N PHE A 6 1.82 -15.01 -7.53
CA PHE A 6 2.40 -16.33 -7.27
C PHE A 6 3.92 -16.32 -7.09
N SER A 7 4.62 -15.40 -7.77
CA SER A 7 6.07 -15.21 -7.59
C SER A 7 6.39 -14.61 -6.22
N SER A 8 5.60 -13.64 -5.77
CA SER A 8 5.75 -13.01 -4.45
C SER A 8 5.44 -13.97 -3.28
N LEU A 9 4.57 -14.97 -3.49
CA LEU A 9 4.36 -16.07 -2.53
C LEU A 9 5.63 -16.93 -2.31
N LYS A 10 6.51 -17.07 -3.30
CA LYS A 10 7.80 -17.77 -3.14
C LYS A 10 8.73 -16.99 -2.20
N VAL A 11 8.70 -15.66 -2.25
CA VAL A 11 9.49 -14.78 -1.36
C VAL A 11 9.07 -14.94 0.11
N VAL A 12 7.77 -15.12 0.39
CA VAL A 12 7.28 -15.46 1.75
C VAL A 12 7.90 -16.74 2.28
N ARG A 13 8.03 -17.76 1.44
CA ARG A 13 8.62 -19.05 1.82
C ARG A 13 10.11 -18.90 2.14
N LEU A 14 10.84 -18.09 1.35
CA LEU A 14 12.25 -17.76 1.61
C LEU A 14 12.44 -17.01 2.94
N LEU A 15 11.52 -16.10 3.31
CA LEU A 15 11.53 -15.45 4.63
C LEU A 15 11.31 -16.42 5.80
N ARG A 16 10.60 -17.54 5.59
CA ARG A 16 10.45 -18.61 6.60
C ARG A 16 11.74 -19.41 6.76
N LEU A 17 12.47 -19.67 5.68
CA LEU A 17 13.82 -20.26 5.72
C LEU A 17 14.82 -19.34 6.44
N GLY A 18 14.71 -18.02 6.26
CA GLY A 18 15.51 -17.04 7.01
C GLY A 18 15.19 -16.96 8.51
N ARG A 19 14.04 -17.47 9.00
CA ARG A 19 13.83 -17.63 10.46
C ARG A 19 14.65 -18.77 11.05
N VAL A 20 14.99 -19.77 10.25
CA VAL A 20 15.85 -20.89 10.67
C VAL A 20 17.30 -20.42 10.78
N ALA A 21 17.77 -19.58 9.84
CA ALA A 21 19.09 -18.98 9.89
C ALA A 21 19.29 -17.98 11.05
N ARG A 22 18.23 -17.23 11.42
CA ARG A 22 18.25 -16.22 12.52
C ARG A 22 18.19 -16.81 13.94
N LYS A 23 18.06 -18.13 14.09
CA LYS A 23 18.22 -18.79 15.39
C LYS A 23 19.68 -18.73 15.89
N LEU A 24 20.61 -18.28 15.02
CA LEU A 24 22.04 -18.20 15.26
C LEU A 24 22.54 -16.81 15.70
N ASP A 25 21.92 -15.70 15.28
CA ASP A 25 22.31 -14.31 15.64
C ASP A 25 21.70 -13.82 16.97
N HIS A 26 21.56 -14.76 17.90
CA HIS A 26 20.43 -14.85 18.82
C HIS A 26 20.42 -13.90 20.04
N TYR A 27 21.03 -12.70 20.15
CA TYR A 27 20.78 -11.93 21.41
C TYR A 27 20.76 -10.40 21.39
N ILE A 28 21.47 -9.72 20.49
CA ILE A 28 21.58 -8.25 20.51
C ILE A 28 20.87 -7.60 19.30
N GLU A 29 20.70 -8.34 18.21
CA GLU A 29 20.10 -7.85 16.96
C GLU A 29 18.57 -7.90 16.91
N TYR A 30 17.90 -8.43 17.93
CA TYR A 30 16.46 -8.73 17.85
C TYR A 30 15.56 -7.55 17.57
N GLY A 31 15.87 -6.38 18.13
CA GLY A 31 15.08 -5.18 17.87
C GLY A 31 15.11 -4.80 16.39
N ALA A 32 16.33 -4.73 15.81
CA ALA A 32 16.54 -4.38 14.41
C ALA A 32 16.01 -5.48 13.45
N ALA A 33 16.26 -6.76 13.75
CA ALA A 33 15.79 -7.87 12.94
C ALA A 33 14.25 -7.98 12.90
N VAL A 34 13.58 -7.67 14.02
CA VAL A 34 12.11 -7.59 14.08
C VAL A 34 11.59 -6.40 13.27
N LEU A 35 12.24 -5.24 13.35
CA LEU A 35 11.89 -4.06 12.55
C LEU A 35 12.01 -4.33 11.05
N VAL A 36 13.15 -4.89 10.61
CA VAL A 36 13.38 -5.27 9.20
C VAL A 36 12.33 -6.27 8.74
N LEU A 37 12.01 -7.29 9.56
CA LEU A 37 10.98 -8.26 9.23
C LEU A 37 9.59 -7.62 9.08
N LEU A 38 9.23 -6.67 9.95
CA LEU A 38 7.96 -5.94 9.85
C LEU A 38 7.91 -5.10 8.58
N VAL A 39 9.01 -4.42 8.21
CA VAL A 39 9.10 -3.64 6.96
C VAL A 39 8.94 -4.55 5.74
N CYS A 40 9.62 -5.72 5.71
CA CYS A 40 9.49 -6.67 4.61
C CYS A 40 8.07 -7.23 4.47
N VAL A 41 7.41 -7.59 5.58
CA VAL A 41 6.03 -8.10 5.56
C VAL A 41 5.05 -7.01 5.11
N PHE A 42 5.26 -5.77 5.54
CA PHE A 42 4.46 -4.63 5.09
C PHE A 42 4.62 -4.35 3.60
N GLY A 43 5.86 -4.31 3.10
CA GLY A 43 6.15 -4.09 1.68
C GLY A 43 5.57 -5.18 0.79
N LEU A 44 5.61 -6.44 1.24
CA LEU A 44 4.98 -7.55 0.53
C LEU A 44 3.45 -7.42 0.51
N ALA A 45 2.83 -7.06 1.64
CA ALA A 45 1.39 -6.83 1.71
C ALA A 45 0.98 -5.68 0.77
N ALA A 46 1.75 -4.58 0.74
CA ALA A 46 1.54 -3.47 -0.19
C ALA A 46 1.63 -3.95 -1.65
N HIS A 47 2.64 -4.75 -2.01
CA HIS A 47 2.76 -5.32 -3.35
C HIS A 47 1.56 -6.21 -3.74
N TRP A 48 1.06 -7.04 -2.82
CA TRP A 48 -0.13 -7.86 -3.07
C TRP A 48 -1.35 -7.00 -3.32
N MET A 49 -1.59 -6.01 -2.46
CA MET A 49 -2.71 -5.09 -2.65
C MET A 49 -2.56 -4.28 -3.94
N ALA A 50 -1.35 -3.87 -4.32
CA ALA A 50 -1.08 -3.15 -5.56
C ALA A 50 -1.39 -4.00 -6.80
N CYS A 51 -1.03 -5.28 -6.76
CA CYS A 51 -1.35 -6.22 -7.84
C CYS A 51 -2.86 -6.47 -7.96
N ILE A 52 -3.58 -6.53 -6.84
CA ILE A 52 -5.04 -6.65 -6.84
C ILE A 52 -5.67 -5.36 -7.40
N TRP A 53 -5.19 -4.18 -6.98
CA TRP A 53 -5.63 -2.88 -7.50
C TRP A 53 -5.44 -2.77 -9.01
N TYR A 54 -4.26 -3.15 -9.52
CA TYR A 54 -4.00 -3.23 -10.95
C TYR A 54 -4.97 -4.19 -11.65
N SER A 55 -5.21 -5.37 -11.08
CA SER A 55 -6.12 -6.36 -11.68
C SER A 55 -7.57 -5.87 -11.72
N ILE A 56 -8.01 -5.08 -10.74
CA ILE A 56 -9.34 -4.43 -10.74
C ILE A 56 -9.42 -3.38 -11.85
N GLY A 57 -8.38 -2.54 -12.02
CA GLY A 57 -8.36 -1.53 -13.08
C GLY A 57 -8.32 -2.14 -14.49
N ASP A 58 -7.55 -3.22 -14.67
CA ASP A 58 -7.48 -3.97 -15.93
C ASP A 58 -8.83 -4.64 -16.25
N TYR A 59 -9.53 -5.15 -15.23
CA TYR A 59 -10.86 -5.74 -15.37
C TYR A 59 -11.95 -4.71 -15.71
N GLU A 60 -11.95 -3.52 -15.07
CA GLU A 60 -12.95 -2.47 -15.31
C GLU A 60 -12.77 -1.75 -16.66
N ILE A 61 -11.55 -1.69 -17.22
CA ILE A 61 -11.32 -1.06 -18.53
C ILE A 61 -11.86 -1.91 -19.69
N PHE A 62 -11.79 -3.22 -19.58
CA PHE A 62 -12.23 -4.16 -20.61
C PHE A 62 -13.52 -4.86 -20.18
N ASP A 63 -14.63 -4.13 -20.25
CA ASP A 63 -15.96 -4.70 -20.10
C ASP A 63 -16.23 -5.66 -21.28
N GLU A 64 -16.15 -6.98 -21.03
CA GLU A 64 -16.27 -8.04 -22.03
C GLU A 64 -17.61 -7.97 -22.80
N ASP A 65 -18.65 -7.44 -22.16
CA ASP A 65 -20.01 -7.39 -22.72
C ASP A 65 -20.21 -6.23 -23.70
N THR A 66 -19.57 -5.08 -23.48
CA THR A 66 -19.81 -3.87 -24.28
C THR A 66 -18.64 -3.44 -25.17
N LYS A 67 -17.42 -3.97 -24.97
CA LYS A 67 -16.18 -3.54 -25.67
C LYS A 67 -15.92 -2.02 -25.59
N THR A 68 -16.58 -1.33 -24.67
CA THR A 68 -16.43 0.11 -24.46
C THR A 68 -15.49 0.35 -23.29
N ILE A 69 -14.52 1.25 -23.45
CA ILE A 69 -13.71 1.70 -22.30
C ILE A 69 -14.61 2.51 -21.38
N ARG A 70 -14.67 2.11 -20.12
CA ARG A 70 -15.25 2.92 -19.07
C ARG A 70 -14.33 4.10 -18.77
N ASN A 71 -14.78 5.30 -19.15
CA ASN A 71 -14.05 6.56 -18.92
C ASN A 71 -13.92 6.94 -17.43
N ASN A 72 -14.54 6.18 -16.52
CA ASN A 72 -14.61 6.46 -15.10
C ASN A 72 -13.76 5.52 -14.23
N SER A 73 -12.81 4.76 -14.79
CA SER A 73 -11.86 3.98 -13.98
C SER A 73 -10.61 4.79 -13.62
N TRP A 74 -10.00 4.49 -12.47
CA TRP A 74 -8.74 5.11 -12.03
C TRP A 74 -7.60 4.94 -13.05
N LEU A 75 -7.58 3.81 -13.77
CA LEU A 75 -6.52 3.50 -14.74
C LEU A 75 -6.71 4.30 -16.04
N TYR A 76 -7.94 4.71 -16.36
CA TYR A 76 -8.23 5.66 -17.44
C TYR A 76 -7.77 7.08 -17.08
N GLN A 77 -8.09 7.54 -15.86
CA GLN A 77 -7.62 8.85 -15.36
C GLN A 77 -6.08 8.93 -15.36
N LEU A 78 -5.41 7.87 -14.90
CA LEU A 78 -3.96 7.78 -14.93
C LEU A 78 -3.39 7.88 -16.36
N ALA A 79 -4.05 7.28 -17.34
CA ALA A 79 -3.65 7.35 -18.74
C ALA A 79 -3.71 8.79 -19.29
N MET A 80 -4.73 9.55 -18.87
CA MET A 80 -4.86 10.97 -19.20
C MET A 80 -3.77 11.80 -18.55
N ASP A 81 -3.49 11.58 -17.27
CA ASP A 81 -2.48 12.34 -16.51
C ASP A 81 -1.06 12.14 -17.05
N ILE A 82 -0.74 10.94 -17.53
CA ILE A 82 0.56 10.62 -18.13
C ILE A 82 0.67 11.12 -19.59
N GLY A 83 -0.46 11.51 -20.20
CA GLY A 83 -0.50 11.93 -21.60
C GLY A 83 -0.45 10.78 -22.60
N THR A 84 -0.74 9.55 -22.16
CA THR A 84 -0.85 8.35 -23.02
C THR A 84 -2.29 7.82 -23.01
N PRO A 85 -3.26 8.56 -23.56
CA PRO A 85 -4.66 8.15 -23.55
C PRO A 85 -4.87 6.89 -24.38
N TYR A 86 -5.90 6.12 -24.02
CA TYR A 86 -6.35 4.98 -24.82
C TYR A 86 -7.01 5.49 -26.11
N GLN A 87 -6.56 5.02 -27.26
CA GLN A 87 -7.15 5.37 -28.55
C GLN A 87 -7.87 4.17 -29.15
N PHE A 88 -9.07 4.42 -29.69
CA PHE A 88 -9.84 3.39 -30.38
C PHE A 88 -9.45 3.37 -31.86
N ASN A 89 -8.76 2.31 -32.30
CA ASN A 89 -8.42 2.14 -33.70
C ASN A 89 -9.55 1.38 -34.42
N GLY A 90 -10.53 2.14 -34.93
CA GLY A 90 -11.68 1.60 -35.65
C GLY A 90 -11.35 1.00 -37.03
N SER A 91 -10.13 1.20 -37.55
CA SER A 91 -9.79 0.90 -38.95
C SER A 91 -9.08 -0.44 -39.19
N GLY A 92 -8.63 -1.17 -38.16
CA GLY A 92 -7.79 -2.36 -38.38
C GLY A 92 -7.96 -3.55 -37.44
N SER A 93 -8.59 -3.39 -36.27
CA SER A 93 -8.68 -4.50 -35.30
C SER A 93 -9.85 -4.42 -34.33
N GLY A 94 -10.58 -3.31 -34.24
CA GLY A 94 -11.63 -3.11 -33.23
C GLY A 94 -11.08 -3.23 -31.80
N LYS A 95 -9.79 -2.98 -31.61
CA LYS A 95 -9.10 -3.03 -30.32
C LYS A 95 -8.72 -1.61 -29.87
N TRP A 96 -8.68 -1.46 -28.56
CA TRP A 96 -8.13 -0.28 -27.92
C TRP A 96 -6.59 -0.39 -27.91
N GLU A 97 -5.93 0.58 -28.54
CA GLU A 97 -4.47 0.66 -28.63
C GLU A 97 -3.98 1.85 -27.80
N GLY A 98 -2.82 1.70 -27.15
CA GLY A 98 -2.26 2.71 -26.25
C GLY A 98 -2.40 2.35 -24.77
N GLY A 99 -2.42 3.40 -23.93
CA GLY A 99 -2.44 3.28 -22.48
C GLY A 99 -1.07 3.38 -21.80
N PRO A 100 -1.05 3.58 -20.47
CA PRO A 100 0.16 3.75 -19.69
C PRO A 100 1.00 2.47 -19.64
N SER A 101 2.32 2.63 -19.61
CA SER A 101 3.25 1.49 -19.52
C SER A 101 3.03 0.67 -18.25
N LYS A 102 3.20 -0.65 -18.33
CA LYS A 102 3.04 -1.58 -17.18
C LYS A 102 3.86 -1.15 -15.95
N ASN A 103 5.04 -0.57 -16.16
CA ASN A 103 5.89 -0.07 -15.10
C ASN A 103 5.27 1.15 -14.40
N SER A 104 4.74 2.11 -15.17
CA SER A 104 4.08 3.28 -14.61
C SER A 104 2.81 2.91 -13.85
N VAL A 105 1.99 2.02 -14.40
CA VAL A 105 0.78 1.51 -13.73
C VAL A 105 1.11 0.80 -12.42
N TYR A 106 2.17 -0.01 -12.42
CA TYR A 106 2.64 -0.68 -11.22
C TYR A 106 3.10 0.30 -10.13
N ILE A 107 3.89 1.32 -10.49
CA ILE A 107 4.35 2.36 -9.56
C ILE A 107 3.17 3.14 -8.99
N SER A 108 2.21 3.53 -9.81
CA SER A 108 0.99 4.23 -9.39
C SER A 108 0.12 3.37 -8.47
N SER A 109 -0.05 2.08 -8.77
CA SER A 109 -0.78 1.13 -7.92
C SER A 109 -0.10 0.93 -6.56
N LEU A 110 1.22 0.83 -6.56
CA LEU A 110 2.00 0.72 -5.34
C LEU A 110 1.93 2.01 -4.51
N TYR A 111 1.98 3.17 -5.17
CA TYR A 111 1.79 4.47 -4.52
C TYR A 111 0.42 4.59 -3.86
N PHE A 112 -0.66 4.25 -4.57
CA PHE A 112 -2.02 4.26 -4.02
C PHE A 112 -2.15 3.34 -2.79
N THR A 113 -1.66 2.11 -2.89
CA THR A 113 -1.75 1.14 -1.79
C THR A 113 -0.87 1.53 -0.61
N MET A 114 0.37 1.95 -0.84
CA MET A 114 1.27 2.41 0.20
C MET A 114 0.70 3.61 0.95
N THR A 115 0.16 4.61 0.24
CA THR A 115 -0.44 5.81 0.83
C THR A 115 -1.74 5.51 1.57
N SER A 116 -2.53 4.54 1.11
CA SER A 116 -3.74 4.07 1.78
C SER A 116 -3.44 3.24 3.04
N LEU A 117 -2.47 2.31 2.97
CA LEU A 117 -2.03 1.51 4.12
C LEU A 117 -1.36 2.38 5.21
N THR A 118 -0.61 3.40 4.81
CA THR A 118 0.01 4.36 5.74
C THR A 118 -0.94 5.47 6.21
N SER A 119 -2.17 5.47 5.68
CA SER A 119 -3.23 6.44 5.95
C SER A 119 -2.83 7.90 5.68
N VAL A 120 -1.95 8.13 4.71
CA VAL A 120 -1.55 9.47 4.26
C VAL A 120 -2.56 10.02 3.26
N GLY A 121 -2.98 9.20 2.29
CA GLY A 121 -4.08 9.49 1.37
C GLY A 121 -3.96 10.83 0.61
N PHE A 122 -3.00 10.97 -0.30
CA PHE A 122 -2.81 12.21 -1.07
C PHE A 122 -3.93 12.53 -2.08
N GLY A 123 -4.76 11.55 -2.45
CA GLY A 123 -5.91 11.77 -3.34
C GLY A 123 -5.59 11.84 -4.84
N ASN A 124 -4.33 11.72 -5.27
CA ASN A 124 -3.95 11.77 -6.70
C ASN A 124 -4.57 10.65 -7.53
N ILE A 125 -4.92 9.52 -6.91
CA ILE A 125 -5.59 8.39 -7.54
C ILE A 125 -6.82 8.11 -6.68
N ALA A 126 -8.01 8.30 -7.25
CA ALA A 126 -9.27 8.19 -6.53
C ALA A 126 -10.11 7.02 -7.05
N PRO A 127 -10.67 6.17 -6.16
CA PRO A 127 -11.60 5.13 -6.55
C PRO A 127 -12.89 5.79 -7.08
N SER A 128 -13.21 5.51 -8.33
CA SER A 128 -14.34 6.12 -9.02
C SER A 128 -15.50 5.12 -9.16
N THR A 129 -15.20 3.83 -9.33
CA THR A 129 -16.18 2.75 -9.43
C THR A 129 -16.54 2.16 -8.06
N ASP A 130 -17.69 1.49 -7.96
CA ASP A 130 -18.15 0.93 -6.69
C ASP A 130 -17.24 -0.20 -6.18
N ILE A 131 -16.68 -1.01 -7.09
CA ILE A 131 -15.70 -2.05 -6.73
C ILE A 131 -14.37 -1.44 -6.26
N GLU A 132 -13.92 -0.37 -6.90
CA GLU A 132 -12.73 0.39 -6.48
C GLU A 132 -12.94 1.00 -5.09
N LYS A 133 -14.13 1.56 -4.80
CA LYS A 133 -14.48 2.14 -3.50
C LYS A 133 -14.52 1.07 -2.41
N ILE A 134 -15.16 -0.08 -2.65
CA ILE A 134 -15.20 -1.19 -1.69
C ILE A 134 -13.77 -1.67 -1.38
N PHE A 135 -12.92 -1.78 -2.40
CA PHE A 135 -11.54 -2.19 -2.22
C PHE A 135 -10.72 -1.15 -1.43
N ALA A 136 -10.92 0.14 -1.71
CA ALA A 136 -10.28 1.22 -0.95
C ALA A 136 -10.66 1.17 0.54
N VAL A 137 -11.95 1.00 0.86
CA VAL A 137 -12.42 0.83 2.25
C VAL A 137 -11.79 -0.41 2.91
N ALA A 138 -11.70 -1.53 2.19
CA ALA A 138 -11.08 -2.75 2.70
C ALA A 138 -9.58 -2.55 3.03
N ILE A 139 -8.83 -1.87 2.16
CA ILE A 139 -7.42 -1.52 2.41
C ILE A 139 -7.29 -0.65 3.66
N MET A 140 -8.13 0.38 3.80
CA MET A 140 -8.06 1.30 4.94
C MET A 140 -8.33 0.57 6.26
N MET A 141 -9.26 -0.38 6.27
CA MET A 141 -9.52 -1.24 7.43
C MET A 141 -8.33 -2.13 7.79
N ILE A 142 -7.62 -2.66 6.79
CA ILE A 142 -6.39 -3.44 7.00
C ILE A 142 -5.26 -2.53 7.51
N GLY A 143 -5.10 -1.34 6.95
CA GLY A 143 -4.12 -0.33 7.34
C GLY A 143 -4.27 0.10 8.81
N CYS A 144 -5.48 0.50 9.23
CA CYS A 144 -5.72 0.92 10.62
C CYS A 144 -5.57 -0.26 11.61
N LYS A 145 -5.82 -1.52 11.20
CA LYS A 145 -5.47 -2.73 12.00
C LYS A 145 -3.96 -2.97 12.10
N TYR A 146 -3.22 -2.86 10.99
CA TYR A 146 -1.77 -3.07 10.93
C TYR A 146 -1.03 -2.02 11.77
N HIS A 147 -1.39 -0.75 11.60
CA HIS A 147 -0.80 0.36 12.33
C HIS A 147 -1.00 0.21 13.85
N ARG A 148 -2.22 -0.17 14.29
CA ARG A 148 -2.53 -0.39 15.71
C ARG A 148 -1.76 -1.56 16.31
N LYS A 149 -1.60 -2.66 15.58
CA LYS A 149 -1.03 -3.91 16.12
C LYS A 149 0.50 -3.97 16.02
N TYR A 150 1.10 -3.42 14.97
CA TYR A 150 2.53 -3.59 14.69
C TYR A 150 3.32 -2.29 14.82
N THR A 151 2.86 -1.19 14.22
CA THR A 151 3.60 0.08 14.24
C THR A 151 3.54 0.77 15.60
N ARG A 152 2.37 0.78 16.24
CA ARG A 152 2.16 1.44 17.53
C ARG A 152 3.05 0.92 18.67
N PRO A 153 3.10 -0.40 18.97
CA PRO A 153 3.93 -0.91 20.06
C PRO A 153 5.43 -0.77 19.78
N SER A 154 5.88 -0.96 18.53
CA SER A 154 7.29 -0.81 18.16
C SER A 154 7.80 0.63 18.33
N VAL A 155 7.08 1.61 17.77
CA VAL A 155 7.47 3.03 17.91
C VAL A 155 7.45 3.46 19.38
N SER A 156 6.48 3.00 20.17
CA SER A 156 6.47 3.26 21.61
C SER A 156 7.60 2.59 22.38
N MET A 157 8.09 1.43 21.93
CA MET A 157 9.26 0.75 22.51
C MET A 157 10.56 1.50 22.17
N ASP A 158 10.72 2.00 20.94
CA ASP A 158 11.87 2.81 20.53
C ASP A 158 11.89 4.17 21.27
N PHE A 159 10.73 4.81 21.40
CA PHE A 159 10.56 5.96 22.28
C PHE A 159 10.58 5.59 23.77
N ALA A 160 10.64 4.33 24.19
CA ALA A 160 10.91 3.99 25.58
C ALA A 160 12.42 3.81 25.81
N SER A 161 13.15 3.29 24.82
CA SER A 161 14.57 2.93 24.93
C SER A 161 15.54 4.11 24.86
N LEU A 162 15.21 5.26 24.22
CA LEU A 162 16.16 6.39 24.23
C LEU A 162 16.45 6.88 25.68
N PRO A 163 17.73 7.05 26.05
CA PRO A 163 18.12 7.51 27.37
C PRO A 163 17.55 8.90 27.65
N SER A 164 16.95 9.07 28.83
CA SER A 164 16.34 10.33 29.23
C SER A 164 16.88 10.74 30.60
N THR A 165 17.82 11.68 30.57
CA THR A 165 18.52 12.24 31.74
C THR A 165 17.71 13.33 32.45
N ASN A 166 16.73 13.95 31.77
CA ASN A 166 15.94 15.06 32.30
C ASN A 166 14.44 14.72 32.36
N HIS A 167 13.77 15.03 33.47
CA HIS A 167 12.34 14.77 33.67
C HIS A 167 11.47 15.45 32.61
N GLY A 168 11.83 16.66 32.17
CA GLY A 168 11.15 17.37 31.07
C GLY A 168 11.26 16.66 29.71
N LEU A 169 12.38 15.98 29.44
CA LEU A 169 12.58 15.23 28.21
C LEU A 169 11.71 13.97 28.17
N LYS A 170 11.44 13.34 29.33
CA LYS A 170 10.49 12.21 29.44
C LYS A 170 9.06 12.62 29.09
N ILE A 171 8.65 13.82 29.51
CA ILE A 171 7.32 14.38 29.23
C ILE A 171 7.20 14.70 27.74
N LEU A 172 8.19 15.40 27.17
CA LEU A 172 8.25 15.72 25.73
C LEU A 172 8.23 14.46 24.85
N LYS A 173 8.96 13.40 25.24
CA LYS A 173 8.98 12.11 24.54
C LYS A 173 7.59 11.46 24.50
N ARG A 174 6.89 11.44 25.65
CA ARG A 174 5.51 10.95 25.76
C ARG A 174 4.50 11.82 25.02
N GLU A 175 4.74 13.13 24.97
CA GLU A 175 3.87 14.08 24.27
C GLU A 175 4.06 13.99 22.75
N ASN A 176 5.29 13.88 22.24
CA ASN A 176 5.56 13.68 20.82
C ASN A 176 5.06 12.33 20.31
N SER A 177 5.23 11.23 21.07
CA SER A 177 4.61 9.95 20.69
C SER A 177 3.09 10.06 20.66
N ARG A 178 2.46 10.79 21.60
CA ARG A 178 1.00 11.03 21.60
C ARG A 178 0.55 11.90 20.43
N LYS A 179 1.26 12.99 20.11
CA LYS A 179 0.96 13.87 18.97
C LYS A 179 1.10 13.13 17.64
N PHE A 180 2.15 12.35 17.44
CA PHE A 180 2.33 11.55 16.23
C PHE A 180 1.23 10.49 16.06
N MET A 181 0.81 9.85 17.15
CA MET A 181 -0.31 8.90 17.15
C MET A 181 -1.66 9.58 16.87
N ASN A 182 -1.91 10.74 17.48
CA ASN A 182 -3.16 11.49 17.29
C ASN A 182 -3.27 12.08 15.90
N LEU A 183 -2.16 12.50 15.27
CA LEU A 183 -2.17 13.01 13.89
C LEU A 183 -2.62 11.92 12.91
N LYS A 184 -2.09 10.70 13.03
CA LYS A 184 -2.48 9.56 12.16
C LYS A 184 -3.91 9.05 12.42
N PHE A 185 -4.37 9.08 13.67
CA PHE A 185 -5.75 8.73 14.02
C PHE A 185 -6.75 9.81 13.58
N ALA A 186 -6.37 11.09 13.61
CA ALA A 186 -7.17 12.18 13.08
C ALA A 186 -7.36 12.06 11.56
N THR A 187 -6.34 11.64 10.82
CA THR A 187 -6.45 11.35 9.38
C THR A 187 -7.35 10.13 9.10
N CYS A 188 -7.23 9.03 9.86
CA CYS A 188 -8.15 7.88 9.73
C CYS A 188 -9.60 8.25 10.17
N ARG A 189 -9.82 9.36 10.89
CA ARG A 189 -11.16 9.86 11.29
C ARG A 189 -11.75 10.88 10.30
N GLN A 190 -10.95 11.76 9.70
CA GLN A 190 -11.41 12.75 8.71
C GLN A 190 -11.84 12.14 7.37
N LEU A 191 -11.41 10.93 7.05
CA LEU A 191 -11.82 10.22 5.82
C LEU A 191 -13.17 9.49 5.95
N PHE A 192 -13.80 9.48 7.13
CA PHE A 192 -15.08 8.81 7.40
C PHE A 192 -16.18 9.78 7.86
N THR A 193 -16.02 11.07 7.63
CA THR A 193 -17.02 12.14 7.82
C THR A 193 -17.08 12.97 6.55
#